data_AF-A0A432YXG0-F1
#
_entry.id   AF-A0A432YXG0-F1
#
_cell.length_a   1.000
_cell.length_b   1.000
_cell.length_c   1.000
_cell.angle_alpha   90.00
_cell.angle_beta   90.00
_cell.angle_gamma   90.00
#
_symmetry.space_group_name_H-M   'P 1'
#
loop_
_entity.id
_entity.type
_entity.pdbx_description
1 polymer ?
#
loop_
_entity_poly.entity_id
_entity_poly.type
_entity_poly.pdbx_seq_one_letter_code
_entity_poly.pdbx_strand_id
1 'polypeptide(L)'
;MSINSTSTTGLFLAKEDSFGVLPVDPSWQTLRFTSESLNFSAETVESDEIISDRQMIDKILVGFSSAGDINFEFSNDTFDTLLEGVMQSSFDEATGIIENGDTQQFYSIEKKLTDNAYEQYKGMAPNTMSLSVEAKQKISGAFGFIGKNTETSTTPVATSPAAPTSTAVMTASTNVANISGFSGTFTQSLSIDINNNLREAAAVGELGSVGVGNGTFTVTGQAVVYFKDHTIFNALKNRDRFLISFDVTDSTGAGYKIELLSVKIDSSERVAGGKNQDLVENIQFTALRDPASGKTLRITKL
;
A
#
# COMPACT_ATOMS: atom_id res chain seq x y z
N MET A 1 8.12 34.10 14.85
CA MET A 1 7.71 33.08 13.86
C MET A 1 8.26 31.75 14.36
N SER A 2 7.41 30.89 14.91
CA SER A 2 7.84 29.56 15.35
C SER A 2 7.92 28.64 14.14
N ILE A 3 9.01 27.88 14.03
CA ILE A 3 9.13 26.80 13.06
C ILE A 3 8.42 25.59 13.67
N ASN A 4 7.43 25.04 12.97
CA ASN A 4 6.69 23.87 13.44
C ASN A 4 7.51 22.60 13.25
N SER A 5 7.33 21.63 14.15
CA SER A 5 8.07 20.37 14.14
C SER A 5 7.23 19.26 13.52
N THR A 6 7.87 18.38 12.75
CA THR A 6 7.25 17.14 12.27
C THR A 6 6.91 16.20 13.42
N SER A 7 7.52 16.34 14.60
CA SER A 7 7.19 15.54 15.79
C SER A 7 5.84 15.88 16.42
N THR A 8 5.14 16.91 15.94
CA THR A 8 3.80 17.31 16.42
C THR A 8 2.71 17.09 15.37
N THR A 9 3.05 16.55 14.19
CA THR A 9 2.08 16.23 13.15
C THR A 9 1.37 14.91 13.46
N GLY A 10 0.21 14.70 12.85
CA GLY A 10 -0.58 13.48 13.05
C GLY A 10 -1.40 13.13 11.81
N LEU A 11 -1.69 11.84 11.65
CA LEU A 11 -2.60 11.33 10.62
C LEU A 11 -3.74 10.57 11.30
N PHE A 12 -4.96 10.90 10.92
CA PHE A 12 -6.18 10.27 11.40
C PHE A 12 -6.96 9.72 10.22
N LEU A 13 -7.52 8.52 10.36
CA LEU A 13 -8.27 7.82 9.32
C LEU A 13 -9.67 7.50 9.82
N ALA A 14 -10.68 7.71 8.99
CA ALA A 14 -12.04 7.21 9.21
C ALA A 14 -12.59 6.62 7.91
N LYS A 15 -13.35 5.52 8.02
CA LYS A 15 -14.07 4.92 6.89
C LYS A 15 -15.29 5.77 6.53
N GLU A 16 -15.52 5.93 5.24
CA GLU A 16 -16.65 6.68 4.68
C GLU A 16 -17.86 5.76 4.39
N ASP A 17 -19.08 6.31 4.47
CA ASP A 17 -20.30 5.60 4.06
C ASP A 17 -20.40 5.51 2.53
N SER A 18 -19.91 6.54 1.84
CA SER A 18 -19.82 6.62 0.39
C SER A 18 -18.76 7.63 -0.03
N PHE A 19 -18.40 7.66 -1.32
CA PHE A 19 -17.29 8.45 -1.84
C PHE A 19 -17.30 9.95 -1.46
N GLY A 20 -16.43 10.33 -0.54
CA GLY A 20 -16.27 11.67 0.00
C GLY A 20 -17.28 12.07 1.08
N VAL A 21 -17.99 11.11 1.67
CA VAL A 21 -19.04 11.33 2.68
C VAL A 21 -18.74 10.52 3.94
N LEU A 22 -18.36 11.22 5.00
CA LEU A 22 -18.21 10.64 6.33
C LEU A 22 -19.57 10.18 6.90
N PRO A 23 -19.59 9.11 7.71
CA PRO A 23 -20.75 8.74 8.50
C PRO A 23 -21.13 9.85 9.49
N VAL A 24 -22.36 9.78 10.02
CA VAL A 24 -22.85 10.74 11.04
C VAL A 24 -21.96 10.72 12.29
N ASP A 25 -21.54 9.53 12.71
CA ASP A 25 -20.65 9.30 13.85
C ASP A 25 -19.38 8.56 13.38
N PRO A 26 -18.41 9.29 12.80
CA PRO A 26 -17.21 8.67 12.22
C PRO A 26 -16.30 8.11 13.31
N SER A 27 -15.89 6.85 13.16
CA SER A 27 -14.86 6.24 14.01
C SER A 27 -13.48 6.59 13.48
N TRP A 28 -12.82 7.52 14.16
CA TRP A 28 -11.46 7.95 13.80
C TRP A 28 -10.41 7.09 14.48
N GLN A 29 -9.39 6.67 13.71
CA GLN A 29 -8.22 5.97 14.20
C GLN A 29 -6.97 6.83 13.98
N THR A 30 -6.11 6.90 15.00
CA THR A 30 -4.77 7.49 14.84
C THR A 30 -3.84 6.51 14.15
N LEU A 31 -3.29 6.90 12.99
CA LEU A 31 -2.36 6.06 12.24
C LEU A 31 -0.93 6.20 12.76
N ARG A 32 -0.19 5.08 12.76
CA ARG A 32 1.25 5.06 12.98
C ARG A 32 1.93 5.11 11.62
N PHE A 33 2.68 6.17 11.35
CA PHE A 33 3.35 6.38 10.08
C PHE A 33 4.81 6.79 10.30
N THR A 34 5.66 6.56 9.31
CA THR A 34 7.07 7.00 9.30
C THR A 34 7.27 8.23 8.43
N SER A 35 6.53 8.32 7.34
CA SER A 35 6.45 9.50 6.47
C SER A 35 5.16 9.46 5.66
N GLU A 36 4.82 10.60 5.06
CA GLU A 36 3.67 10.72 4.16
C GLU A 36 4.00 11.68 3.01
N SER A 37 3.31 11.50 1.89
CA SER A 37 3.41 12.34 0.69
C SER A 37 2.03 12.79 0.19
N LEU A 38 1.03 12.82 1.08
CA LEU A 38 -0.33 13.24 0.74
C LEU A 38 -0.29 14.69 0.27
N ASN A 39 -0.82 14.92 -0.93
CA ASN A 39 -0.79 16.24 -1.55
C ASN A 39 -2.02 16.50 -2.42
N PHE A 40 -2.42 17.77 -2.43
CA PHE A 40 -3.35 18.32 -3.40
C PHE A 40 -2.58 18.91 -4.58
N SER A 41 -2.93 18.53 -5.80
CA SER A 41 -2.25 18.98 -7.02
C SER A 41 -3.25 19.58 -7.99
N ALA A 42 -2.89 20.75 -8.55
CA ALA A 42 -3.66 21.40 -9.59
C ALA A 42 -3.19 20.94 -10.99
N GLU A 43 -4.10 20.35 -11.74
CA GLU A 43 -3.89 19.97 -13.13
C GLU A 43 -4.15 21.19 -14.01
N THR A 44 -3.17 21.51 -14.85
CA THR A 44 -3.17 22.75 -15.61
C THR A 44 -2.68 22.50 -17.03
N VAL A 45 -3.27 23.18 -18.00
CA VAL A 45 -2.90 23.11 -19.41
C VAL A 45 -2.35 24.47 -19.85
N GLU A 46 -1.24 24.46 -20.57
CA GLU A 46 -0.65 25.68 -21.14
C GLU A 46 -1.48 26.15 -22.33
N SER A 47 -1.67 27.46 -22.46
CA SER A 47 -2.39 28.01 -23.62
C SER A 47 -1.55 27.84 -24.89
N ASP A 48 -2.15 27.27 -25.93
CA ASP A 48 -1.56 27.15 -27.27
C ASP A 48 -1.63 28.46 -28.09
N GLU A 49 -2.03 29.57 -27.47
CA GLU A 49 -2.14 30.87 -28.15
C GLU A 49 -0.77 31.41 -28.59
N ILE A 50 -0.64 31.65 -29.90
CA ILE A 50 0.61 32.15 -30.50
C ILE A 50 0.64 33.67 -30.48
N ILE A 51 1.60 34.25 -29.77
CA ILE A 51 1.88 35.70 -29.79
C ILE A 51 3.27 36.03 -30.35
N SER A 52 3.39 37.25 -30.87
CA SER A 52 4.56 37.71 -31.62
C SER A 52 5.82 37.97 -30.79
N ASP A 53 5.74 37.93 -29.46
CA ASP A 53 6.86 38.18 -28.54
C ASP A 53 7.50 36.90 -27.96
N ARG A 54 7.06 35.72 -28.43
CA ARG A 54 7.55 34.39 -28.02
C ARG A 54 7.41 34.09 -26.52
N GLN A 55 6.36 34.60 -25.88
CA GLN A 55 6.06 34.33 -24.47
C GLN A 55 4.87 33.38 -24.31
N MET A 56 4.80 32.67 -23.17
CA MET A 56 3.63 31.91 -22.75
C MET A 56 2.69 32.84 -21.97
N ILE A 57 1.42 32.89 -22.36
CA ILE A 57 0.45 33.85 -21.81
C ILE A 57 -0.17 33.35 -20.51
N ASP A 58 -0.59 32.08 -20.50
CA ASP A 58 -1.40 31.55 -19.40
C ASP A 58 -1.23 30.05 -19.21
N LYS A 59 -1.55 29.62 -17.99
CA LYS A 59 -1.67 28.23 -17.57
C LYS A 59 -3.04 28.02 -16.94
N ILE A 60 -3.93 27.41 -17.69
CA ILE A 60 -5.36 27.30 -17.35
C ILE A 60 -5.56 26.09 -16.42
N LEU A 61 -6.32 26.27 -15.34
CA LEU A 61 -6.72 25.19 -14.44
C LEU A 61 -7.76 24.29 -15.12
N VAL A 62 -7.50 22.99 -15.15
CA VAL A 62 -8.37 21.98 -15.77
C VAL A 62 -8.86 20.91 -14.79
N GLY A 63 -8.23 20.77 -13.63
CA GLY A 63 -8.64 19.79 -12.64
C GLY A 63 -7.82 19.84 -11.36
N PHE A 64 -8.21 19.02 -10.41
CA PHE A 64 -7.54 18.78 -9.14
C PHE A 64 -7.42 17.28 -8.91
N SER A 65 -6.28 16.87 -8.39
CA SER A 65 -6.05 15.51 -7.89
C SER A 65 -5.59 15.55 -6.44
N SER A 66 -6.02 14.54 -5.68
CA SER A 66 -5.71 14.38 -4.27
C SER A 66 -5.20 12.97 -4.07
N ALA A 67 -3.89 12.83 -3.85
CA ALA A 67 -3.23 11.54 -3.85
C ALA A 67 -1.96 11.58 -2.99
N GLY A 68 -1.39 10.40 -2.75
CA GLY A 68 -0.10 10.26 -2.10
C GLY A 68 -0.02 8.98 -1.28
N ASP A 69 1.12 8.83 -0.60
CA ASP A 69 1.47 7.62 0.11
C ASP A 69 1.54 7.86 1.63
N ILE A 70 1.20 6.82 2.39
CA ILE A 70 1.48 6.73 3.82
C ILE A 70 2.47 5.58 4.03
N ASN A 71 3.69 5.92 4.43
CA ASN A 71 4.73 4.95 4.73
C ASN A 71 4.64 4.50 6.19
N PHE A 72 4.90 3.23 6.44
CA PHE A 72 4.74 2.63 7.76
C PHE A 72 5.81 1.58 8.09
N GLU A 73 5.88 1.27 9.38
CA GLU A 73 6.56 0.10 9.92
C GLU A 73 5.52 -0.93 10.31
N PHE A 74 5.68 -2.17 9.82
CA PHE A 74 4.67 -3.19 10.00
C PHE A 74 4.52 -3.55 11.48
N SER A 75 3.28 -3.52 11.96
CA SER A 75 2.90 -3.82 13.34
C SER A 75 1.51 -4.43 13.34
N ASN A 76 1.24 -5.29 14.32
CA ASN A 76 -0.04 -5.98 14.39
C ASN A 76 -1.20 -5.02 14.67
N ASP A 77 -2.37 -5.33 14.11
CA ASP A 77 -3.68 -4.66 14.26
C ASP A 77 -3.78 -3.23 13.73
N THR A 78 -2.66 -2.50 13.65
CA THR A 78 -2.62 -1.08 13.28
C THR A 78 -3.23 -0.81 11.90
N PHE A 79 -2.99 -1.70 10.94
CA PHE A 79 -3.26 -1.47 9.52
C PHE A 79 -4.41 -2.31 8.98
N ASP A 80 -5.18 -2.99 9.83
CA ASP A 80 -6.26 -3.89 9.40
C ASP A 80 -7.24 -3.20 8.46
N THR A 81 -7.73 -2.02 8.84
CA THR A 81 -8.63 -1.21 8.02
C THR A 81 -8.05 -0.89 6.63
N LEU A 82 -6.75 -0.61 6.55
CA LEU A 82 -6.09 -0.33 5.26
C LEU A 82 -5.84 -1.61 4.45
N LEU A 83 -5.54 -2.74 5.11
CA LEU A 83 -5.46 -4.06 4.48
C LEU A 83 -6.82 -4.44 3.86
N GLU A 84 -7.93 -4.23 4.58
CA GLU A 84 -9.28 -4.41 4.06
C GLU A 84 -9.56 -3.53 2.84
N GLY A 85 -9.14 -2.26 2.90
CA GLY A 85 -9.30 -1.32 1.80
C GLY A 85 -8.54 -1.73 0.54
N VAL A 86 -7.27 -2.12 0.66
CA VAL A 86 -6.46 -2.58 -0.48
C VAL A 86 -6.98 -3.90 -1.03
N MET A 87 -7.42 -4.81 -0.17
CA MET A 87 -7.98 -6.10 -0.58
C MET A 87 -9.42 -5.99 -1.11
N GLN A 88 -10.07 -4.83 -0.98
CA GLN A 88 -11.47 -4.58 -1.36
C GLN A 88 -12.44 -5.64 -0.81
N SER A 89 -12.19 -6.00 0.44
CA SER A 89 -12.87 -7.07 1.17
C SER A 89 -12.73 -6.79 2.68
N SER A 90 -13.32 -7.62 3.52
CA SER A 90 -13.20 -7.52 4.97
C SER A 90 -12.66 -8.81 5.56
N PHE A 91 -12.02 -8.71 6.71
CA PHE A 91 -11.65 -9.90 7.48
C PHE A 91 -12.90 -10.65 7.92
N ASP A 92 -12.89 -11.96 7.74
CA ASP A 92 -13.89 -12.84 8.32
C ASP A 92 -13.64 -12.97 9.83
N GLU A 93 -14.59 -12.49 10.63
CA GLU A 93 -14.47 -12.46 12.10
C GLU A 93 -14.28 -13.84 12.75
N ALA A 94 -14.73 -14.93 12.11
CA ALA A 94 -14.63 -16.27 12.66
C ALA A 94 -13.29 -16.93 12.36
N THR A 95 -12.69 -16.59 11.21
CA THR A 95 -11.48 -17.25 10.70
C THR A 95 -10.25 -16.35 10.67
N GLY A 96 -10.42 -15.03 10.79
CA GLY A 96 -9.36 -14.04 10.63
C GLY A 96 -8.83 -13.93 9.20
N ILE A 97 -9.53 -14.49 8.21
CA ILE A 97 -9.09 -14.56 6.82
C ILE A 97 -9.67 -13.40 6.01
N ILE A 98 -8.83 -12.78 5.18
CA ILE A 98 -9.25 -11.89 4.09
C ILE A 98 -8.68 -12.39 2.76
N GLU A 99 -9.51 -12.36 1.73
CA GLU A 99 -9.15 -12.67 0.35
C GLU A 99 -9.53 -11.52 -0.56
N ASN A 100 -8.80 -11.35 -1.67
CA ASN A 100 -9.05 -10.23 -2.58
C ASN A 100 -10.50 -10.26 -3.12
N GLY A 101 -11.16 -9.11 -3.03
CA GLY A 101 -12.55 -8.87 -3.40
C GLY A 101 -12.70 -7.84 -4.52
N ASP A 102 -13.89 -7.26 -4.61
CA ASP A 102 -14.29 -6.28 -5.63
C ASP A 102 -15.07 -5.08 -5.04
N THR A 103 -15.20 -5.02 -3.72
CA THR A 103 -15.95 -3.96 -3.03
C THR A 103 -14.99 -2.87 -2.57
N GLN A 104 -14.95 -1.76 -3.31
CA GLN A 104 -14.14 -0.60 -2.96
C GLN A 104 -14.55 -0.02 -1.60
N GLN A 105 -13.54 0.43 -0.86
CA GLN A 105 -13.72 1.12 0.41
C GLN A 105 -13.07 2.50 0.32
N PHE A 106 -13.75 3.50 0.87
CA PHE A 106 -13.31 4.89 0.85
C PHE A 106 -13.04 5.36 2.27
N TYR A 107 -12.06 6.24 2.40
CA TYR A 107 -11.63 6.78 3.67
C TYR A 107 -11.49 8.30 3.59
N SER A 108 -11.72 8.94 4.72
CA SER A 108 -11.30 10.30 4.97
C SER A 108 -10.02 10.26 5.80
N ILE A 109 -8.99 10.98 5.36
CA ILE A 109 -7.72 11.13 6.05
C ILE A 109 -7.59 12.59 6.49
N GLU A 110 -7.45 12.82 7.80
CA GLU A 110 -7.10 14.13 8.33
C GLU A 110 -5.62 14.19 8.71
N LYS A 111 -4.93 15.17 8.13
CA LYS A 111 -3.53 15.47 8.39
C LYS A 111 -3.45 16.71 9.27
N LYS A 112 -2.95 16.53 10.48
CA LYS A 112 -2.59 17.63 11.39
C LYS A 112 -1.18 18.10 11.07
N LEU A 113 -1.04 19.34 10.62
CA LEU A 113 0.25 20.00 10.44
C LEU A 113 0.67 20.78 11.70
N THR A 114 -0.29 21.48 12.30
CA THR A 114 -0.10 22.26 13.54
C THR A 114 -1.42 22.28 14.31
N ASP A 115 -1.47 22.94 15.47
CA ASP A 115 -2.69 23.00 16.29
C ASP A 115 -3.89 23.67 15.60
N ASN A 116 -3.66 24.53 14.60
CA ASN A 116 -4.70 25.25 13.86
C ASN A 116 -4.57 25.08 12.33
N ALA A 117 -3.90 24.02 11.86
CA ALA A 117 -3.74 23.75 10.44
C ALA A 117 -3.94 22.25 10.18
N TYR A 118 -5.06 21.93 9.56
CA TYR A 118 -5.49 20.59 9.21
C TYR A 118 -5.81 20.53 7.72
N GLU A 119 -5.49 19.41 7.09
CA GLU A 119 -5.87 19.08 5.72
C GLU A 119 -6.72 17.80 5.74
N GLN A 120 -7.86 17.84 5.07
CA GLN A 120 -8.80 16.73 4.96
C GLN A 120 -8.82 16.20 3.55
N TYR A 121 -8.29 15.01 3.38
CA TYR A 121 -8.30 14.25 2.15
C TYR A 121 -9.55 13.36 2.19
N LYS A 122 -10.54 13.64 1.34
CA LYS A 122 -11.83 12.95 1.30
C LYS A 122 -11.88 11.96 0.14
N GLY A 123 -12.65 10.89 0.26
CA GLY A 123 -12.83 9.90 -0.80
C GLY A 123 -11.56 9.13 -1.13
N MET A 124 -10.66 8.95 -0.16
CA MET A 124 -9.38 8.27 -0.34
C MET A 124 -9.59 6.76 -0.47
N ALA A 125 -9.33 6.22 -1.66
CA ALA A 125 -9.33 4.79 -1.92
C ALA A 125 -7.89 4.25 -1.93
N PRO A 126 -7.57 3.20 -1.14
CA PRO A 126 -6.27 2.54 -1.22
C PRO A 126 -6.08 1.86 -2.57
N ASN A 127 -5.14 2.37 -3.37
CA ASN A 127 -4.82 1.86 -4.69
C ASN A 127 -3.69 0.82 -4.63
N THR A 128 -2.63 1.12 -3.88
CA THR A 128 -1.44 0.27 -3.80
C THR A 128 -1.06 -0.06 -2.37
N MET A 129 -0.40 -1.20 -2.21
CA MET A 129 0.34 -1.55 -0.99
C MET A 129 1.67 -2.16 -1.39
N SER A 130 2.76 -1.65 -0.83
CA SER A 130 4.05 -2.32 -0.86
C SER A 130 4.38 -2.89 0.52
N LEU A 131 5.03 -4.04 0.54
CA LEU A 131 5.58 -4.66 1.74
C LEU A 131 6.99 -5.15 1.45
N SER A 132 7.95 -4.67 2.23
CA SER A 132 9.37 -4.97 2.10
C SER A 132 9.88 -5.68 3.34
N VAL A 133 10.36 -6.90 3.14
CA VAL A 133 10.99 -7.75 4.16
C VAL A 133 12.44 -7.95 3.76
N GLU A 134 13.37 -7.33 4.49
CA GLU A 134 14.81 -7.41 4.21
C GLU A 134 15.58 -7.89 5.44
N ALA A 135 16.55 -8.78 5.23
CA ALA A 135 17.37 -9.31 6.30
C ALA A 135 18.06 -8.18 7.09
N LYS A 136 18.05 -8.28 8.43
CA LYS A 136 18.60 -7.29 9.37
C LYS A 136 17.92 -5.91 9.32
N GLN A 137 16.72 -5.82 8.74
CA GLN A 137 15.90 -4.61 8.72
C GLN A 137 14.53 -4.84 9.37
N LYS A 138 13.90 -3.73 9.74
CA LYS A 138 12.48 -3.69 10.08
C LYS A 138 11.62 -3.93 8.83
N ILE A 139 10.46 -4.55 9.02
CA ILE A 139 9.50 -4.70 7.92
C ILE A 139 8.82 -3.35 7.72
N SER A 140 8.81 -2.88 6.48
CA SER A 140 8.23 -1.58 6.11
C SER A 140 7.34 -1.72 4.90
N GLY A 141 6.49 -0.74 4.68
CA GLY A 141 5.60 -0.70 3.54
C GLY A 141 5.02 0.69 3.31
N ALA A 142 4.26 0.82 2.23
CA ALA A 142 3.55 2.04 1.90
C ALA A 142 2.15 1.70 1.40
N PHE A 143 1.17 2.49 1.82
CA PHE A 143 -0.16 2.50 1.20
C PHE A 143 -0.27 3.72 0.30
N GLY A 144 -0.56 3.52 -0.98
CA GLY A 144 -0.80 4.60 -1.93
C GLY A 144 -2.28 4.82 -2.15
N PHE A 145 -2.70 6.08 -2.16
CA PHE A 145 -4.11 6.48 -2.22
C PHE A 145 -4.42 7.34 -3.44
N ILE A 146 -5.67 7.23 -3.89
CA ILE A 146 -6.29 8.11 -4.88
C ILE A 146 -7.58 8.64 -4.28
N GLY A 147 -7.79 9.95 -4.36
CA GLY A 147 -8.80 10.68 -3.61
C GLY A 147 -9.76 11.49 -4.44
N LYS A 148 -10.76 12.07 -3.76
CA LYS A 148 -11.73 12.97 -4.36
C LYS A 148 -11.25 14.41 -4.41
N ASN A 149 -10.89 14.92 -3.23
CA ASN A 149 -10.57 16.32 -3.00
C ASN A 149 -9.85 16.49 -1.66
N THR A 150 -9.15 17.61 -1.52
CA THR A 150 -8.54 18.06 -0.26
C THR A 150 -9.13 19.39 0.17
N GLU A 151 -9.53 19.49 1.44
CA GLU A 151 -10.00 20.73 2.06
C GLU A 151 -9.09 21.10 3.24
N THR A 152 -9.00 22.39 3.57
CA THR A 152 -8.26 22.84 4.75
C THR A 152 -9.21 23.21 5.87
N SER A 153 -8.75 23.04 7.11
CA SER A 153 -9.49 23.43 8.30
C SER A 153 -8.55 24.02 9.35
N THR A 154 -9.07 24.92 10.16
CA THR A 154 -8.38 25.46 11.33
C THR A 154 -8.73 24.71 12.62
N THR A 155 -9.73 23.81 12.56
CA THR A 155 -10.16 22.96 13.68
C THR A 155 -10.15 21.50 13.27
N PRO A 156 -9.85 20.56 14.19
CA PRO A 156 -9.87 19.13 13.86
C PRO A 156 -11.29 18.67 13.54
N VAL A 157 -11.44 17.92 12.46
CA VAL A 157 -12.67 17.14 12.16
C VAL A 157 -12.55 15.73 12.70
N ALA A 158 -11.33 15.21 12.90
CA ALA A 158 -11.11 14.00 13.67
C ALA A 158 -11.42 14.26 15.15
N THR A 159 -12.68 14.07 15.54
CA THR A 159 -13.14 14.19 16.92
C THR A 159 -12.85 12.91 17.67
N SER A 160 -12.10 13.01 18.78
CA SER A 160 -11.81 11.89 19.68
C SER A 160 -11.23 10.65 18.98
N PRO A 161 -10.14 10.77 18.21
CA PRO A 161 -9.54 9.63 17.53
C PRO A 161 -9.10 8.56 18.53
N ALA A 162 -9.34 7.30 18.20
CA ALA A 162 -8.82 6.17 18.94
C ALA A 162 -7.29 6.27 19.01
N ALA A 163 -6.74 5.93 20.18
CA ALA A 163 -5.31 5.96 20.40
C ALA A 163 -4.60 4.98 19.44
N PRO A 164 -3.38 5.31 18.98
CA PRO A 164 -2.62 4.37 18.17
C PRO A 164 -2.35 3.08 18.96
N THR A 165 -2.27 1.96 18.26
CA THR A 165 -1.89 0.68 18.85
C THR A 165 -0.51 0.76 19.51
N SER A 166 -0.29 -0.04 20.55
CA SER A 166 1.01 -0.16 21.23
C SER A 166 1.79 -1.42 20.81
N THR A 167 1.41 -2.06 19.71
CA THR A 167 2.04 -3.29 19.22
C THR A 167 3.47 -3.01 18.74
N ALA A 168 4.37 -3.97 18.99
CA ALA A 168 5.77 -3.82 18.63
C ALA A 168 5.97 -3.80 17.11
N VAL A 169 7.00 -3.08 16.66
CA VAL A 169 7.43 -3.09 15.26
C VAL A 169 8.09 -4.43 14.94
N MET A 170 7.71 -5.03 13.82
CA MET A 170 8.20 -6.33 13.40
C MET A 170 9.47 -6.22 12.53
N THR A 171 10.40 -7.15 12.71
CA THR A 171 11.64 -7.24 11.91
C THR A 171 11.73 -8.56 11.17
N ALA A 172 12.40 -8.55 10.02
CA ALA A 172 12.56 -9.76 9.22
C ALA A 172 13.33 -10.86 9.97
N SER A 173 14.26 -10.51 10.85
CA SER A 173 15.13 -11.47 11.52
C SER A 173 14.48 -12.18 12.71
N THR A 174 13.53 -11.54 13.38
CA THR A 174 12.89 -12.09 14.59
C THR A 174 11.47 -12.56 14.35
N ASN A 175 10.77 -11.96 13.38
CA ASN A 175 9.33 -12.14 13.22
C ASN A 175 8.96 -12.94 11.97
N VAL A 176 9.92 -13.22 11.08
CA VAL A 176 9.72 -14.06 9.89
C VAL A 176 10.53 -15.33 10.03
N ALA A 177 9.86 -16.47 10.17
CA ALA A 177 10.54 -17.75 10.37
C ALA A 177 11.09 -18.30 9.05
N ASN A 178 10.22 -18.44 8.02
CA ASN A 178 10.59 -18.94 6.70
C ASN A 178 9.62 -18.40 5.63
N ILE A 179 10.11 -18.27 4.40
CA ILE A 179 9.31 -17.93 3.23
C ILE A 179 9.15 -19.21 2.38
N SER A 180 7.95 -19.77 2.43
CA SER A 180 7.54 -20.90 1.57
C SER A 180 7.50 -20.45 0.11
N GLY A 181 7.84 -21.37 -0.81
CA GLY A 181 8.08 -21.07 -2.22
C GLY A 181 9.58 -20.96 -2.57
N PHE A 182 10.43 -20.70 -1.58
CA PHE A 182 11.90 -20.73 -1.70
C PHE A 182 12.54 -21.75 -0.75
N SER A 183 11.84 -22.86 -0.50
CA SER A 183 12.18 -23.82 0.56
C SER A 183 13.60 -24.37 0.43
N GLY A 184 14.30 -24.43 1.57
CA GLY A 184 15.63 -25.03 1.66
C GLY A 184 16.76 -24.14 1.18
N THR A 185 16.50 -22.87 0.87
CA THR A 185 17.50 -21.79 0.80
C THR A 185 17.11 -20.66 1.76
N PHE A 186 18.01 -19.68 1.94
CA PHE A 186 17.74 -18.48 2.71
C PHE A 186 17.36 -17.33 1.77
N THR A 187 16.40 -16.51 2.22
CA THR A 187 15.94 -15.32 1.50
C THR A 187 16.61 -14.10 2.11
N GLN A 188 17.25 -13.26 1.30
CA GLN A 188 17.85 -11.99 1.72
C GLN A 188 16.81 -10.88 1.74
N SER A 189 15.95 -10.82 0.73
CA SER A 189 14.85 -9.87 0.66
C SER A 189 13.64 -10.45 -0.07
N LEU A 190 12.46 -9.98 0.32
CA LEU A 190 11.19 -10.20 -0.35
C LEU A 190 10.44 -8.86 -0.38
N SER A 191 10.06 -8.41 -1.56
CA SER A 191 9.11 -7.31 -1.76
C SER A 191 7.85 -7.84 -2.41
N ILE A 192 6.70 -7.32 -1.96
CA ILE A 192 5.39 -7.60 -2.54
C ILE A 192 4.72 -6.27 -2.80
N ASP A 193 4.19 -6.12 -4.00
CA ASP A 193 3.48 -4.94 -4.47
C ASP A 193 2.08 -5.36 -4.93
N ILE A 194 1.07 -4.79 -4.28
CA ILE A 194 -0.34 -4.92 -4.61
C ILE A 194 -0.77 -3.64 -5.32
N ASN A 195 -1.52 -3.78 -6.41
CA ASN A 195 -2.06 -2.65 -7.17
C ASN A 195 -3.48 -2.98 -7.65
N ASN A 196 -4.44 -2.16 -7.24
CA ASN A 196 -5.85 -2.21 -7.66
C ASN A 196 -6.08 -1.55 -9.03
N ASN A 197 -5.08 -0.85 -9.57
CA ASN A 197 -5.12 -0.13 -10.83
C ASN A 197 -6.31 0.86 -10.89
N LEU A 198 -6.55 1.54 -9.77
CA LEU A 198 -7.60 2.53 -9.61
C LEU A 198 -7.37 3.74 -10.52
N ARG A 199 -8.46 4.37 -10.94
CA ARG A 199 -8.44 5.52 -11.86
C ARG A 199 -9.43 6.59 -11.41
N GLU A 200 -8.99 7.82 -11.35
CA GLU A 200 -9.88 8.97 -11.12
C GLU A 200 -10.83 9.12 -12.31
N ALA A 201 -12.12 9.28 -12.03
CA ALA A 201 -13.12 9.63 -13.02
C ALA A 201 -13.35 11.15 -12.96
N ALA A 202 -13.12 11.83 -14.09
CA ALA A 202 -13.43 13.25 -14.25
C ALA A 202 -14.81 13.43 -14.92
N ALA A 203 -15.48 14.54 -14.63
CA ALA A 203 -16.73 14.93 -15.29
C ALA A 203 -16.75 16.42 -15.61
N VAL A 204 -17.53 16.80 -16.64
CA VAL A 204 -17.68 18.21 -17.03
C VAL A 204 -18.39 18.97 -15.90
N GLY A 205 -17.77 20.08 -15.46
CA GLY A 205 -18.31 20.95 -14.41
C GLY A 205 -17.84 20.60 -13.00
N GLU A 206 -17.01 19.56 -12.85
CA GLU A 206 -16.34 19.22 -11.60
C GLU A 206 -14.83 19.39 -11.77
N LEU A 207 -14.16 20.02 -10.81
CA LEU A 207 -12.71 20.16 -10.83
C LEU A 207 -12.01 18.96 -10.17
N GLY A 208 -12.63 18.34 -9.15
CA GLY A 208 -12.11 17.13 -8.53
C GLY A 208 -12.59 15.84 -9.21
N SER A 209 -12.23 14.70 -8.62
CA SER A 209 -12.74 13.42 -9.09
C SER A 209 -14.21 13.24 -8.71
N VAL A 210 -15.05 12.76 -9.65
CA VAL A 210 -16.46 12.40 -9.35
C VAL A 210 -16.60 10.96 -8.84
N GLY A 211 -15.56 10.15 -8.97
CA GLY A 211 -15.55 8.76 -8.52
C GLY A 211 -14.22 8.08 -8.86
N VAL A 212 -13.97 6.93 -8.26
CA VAL A 212 -12.74 6.15 -8.51
C VAL A 212 -13.11 4.82 -9.16
N GLY A 213 -12.73 4.63 -10.42
CA GLY A 213 -12.97 3.40 -11.16
C GLY A 213 -12.05 2.28 -10.68
N ASN A 214 -12.60 1.07 -10.54
CA ASN A 214 -11.83 -0.10 -10.14
C ASN A 214 -11.06 -0.71 -11.33
N GLY A 215 -9.85 -1.19 -11.07
CA GLY A 215 -9.00 -1.84 -12.06
C GLY A 215 -8.81 -3.33 -11.77
N THR A 216 -7.88 -3.94 -12.51
CA THR A 216 -7.49 -5.32 -12.27
C THR A 216 -6.66 -5.39 -10.98
N PHE A 217 -7.02 -6.29 -10.07
CA PHE A 217 -6.18 -6.62 -8.91
C PHE A 217 -4.91 -7.36 -9.35
N THR A 218 -3.77 -6.70 -9.26
CA THR A 218 -2.46 -7.27 -9.63
C THR A 218 -1.55 -7.34 -8.41
N VAL A 219 -0.87 -8.46 -8.24
CA VAL A 219 0.15 -8.65 -7.19
C VAL A 219 1.43 -9.11 -7.85
N THR A 220 2.49 -8.33 -7.66
CA THR A 220 3.84 -8.61 -8.15
C THR A 220 4.81 -8.64 -6.98
N GLY A 221 6.01 -9.14 -7.21
CA GLY A 221 7.05 -9.05 -6.20
C GLY A 221 8.42 -9.44 -6.70
N GLN A 222 9.41 -9.18 -5.85
CA GLN A 222 10.79 -9.56 -6.07
C GLN A 222 11.32 -10.29 -4.85
N ALA A 223 12.09 -11.35 -5.08
CA ALA A 223 12.84 -12.04 -4.03
C ALA A 223 14.31 -12.15 -4.42
N VAL A 224 15.19 -11.92 -3.46
CA VAL A 224 16.62 -12.24 -3.59
C VAL A 224 16.92 -13.40 -2.65
N VAL A 225 17.30 -14.54 -3.22
CA VAL A 225 17.60 -15.75 -2.45
C VAL A 225 19.02 -16.21 -2.71
N TYR A 226 19.61 -16.93 -1.75
CA TYR A 226 20.87 -17.61 -2.02
C TYR A 226 20.63 -18.73 -3.03
N PHE A 227 21.52 -18.84 -4.02
CA PHE A 227 21.42 -19.91 -5.00
C PHE A 227 21.70 -21.25 -4.33
N LYS A 228 20.79 -22.20 -4.54
CA LYS A 228 20.94 -23.58 -4.06
C LYS A 228 20.98 -24.57 -5.21
N ASP A 229 19.95 -24.55 -6.05
CA ASP A 229 19.74 -25.52 -7.11
C ASP A 229 18.93 -24.91 -8.26
N HIS A 230 18.66 -25.71 -9.29
CA HIS A 230 17.92 -25.28 -10.48
C HIS A 230 16.40 -25.32 -10.32
N THR A 231 15.84 -25.56 -9.12
CA THR A 231 14.38 -25.71 -8.92
C THR A 231 13.62 -24.48 -9.39
N ILE A 232 14.05 -23.29 -8.98
CA ILE A 232 13.43 -22.00 -9.36
C ILE A 232 13.52 -21.78 -10.87
N PHE A 233 14.67 -22.10 -11.48
CA PHE A 233 14.83 -21.96 -12.93
C PHE A 233 14.05 -22.98 -13.75
N ASN A 234 13.93 -24.21 -13.26
CA ASN A 234 13.07 -25.21 -13.88
C ASN A 234 11.61 -24.78 -13.79
N ALA A 235 11.18 -24.22 -12.64
CA ALA A 235 9.85 -23.66 -12.49
C ALA A 235 9.60 -22.49 -13.46
N LEU A 236 10.57 -21.59 -13.65
CA LEU A 236 10.51 -20.55 -14.68
C LEU A 236 10.41 -21.16 -16.10
N LYS A 237 11.28 -22.12 -16.43
CA LYS A 237 11.34 -22.75 -17.76
C LYS A 237 10.04 -23.49 -18.12
N ASN A 238 9.48 -24.20 -17.15
CA ASN A 238 8.25 -24.97 -17.33
C ASN A 238 6.98 -24.12 -17.16
N ARG A 239 7.12 -22.86 -16.69
CA ARG A 239 6.02 -21.97 -16.30
C ARG A 239 5.13 -22.60 -15.22
N ASP A 240 5.77 -23.32 -14.29
CA ASP A 240 5.12 -23.95 -13.15
C ASP A 240 4.52 -22.88 -12.24
N ARG A 241 3.40 -23.24 -11.60
CA ARG A 241 2.74 -22.41 -10.59
C ARG A 241 3.05 -22.98 -9.21
N PHE A 242 3.38 -22.12 -8.26
CA PHE A 242 3.60 -22.51 -6.87
C PHE A 242 3.09 -21.43 -5.91
N LEU A 243 2.92 -21.80 -4.65
CA LEU A 243 2.49 -20.89 -3.60
C LEU A 243 3.70 -20.24 -2.94
N ILE A 244 3.62 -18.94 -2.70
CA ILE A 244 4.55 -18.22 -1.82
C ILE A 244 3.79 -17.84 -0.56
N SER A 245 4.32 -18.20 0.61
CA SER A 245 3.73 -17.77 1.89
C SER A 245 4.75 -17.55 2.96
N PHE A 246 4.46 -16.60 3.85
CA PHE A 246 5.31 -16.32 5.00
C PHE A 246 4.45 -15.76 6.12
N ASP A 247 4.89 -16.07 7.33
CA ASP A 247 4.25 -15.64 8.55
C ASP A 247 5.09 -14.52 9.14
N VAL A 248 4.42 -13.46 9.59
CA VAL A 248 5.00 -12.38 10.37
C VAL A 248 4.31 -12.36 11.72
N THR A 249 4.97 -12.88 12.75
CA THR A 249 4.39 -13.02 14.10
C THR A 249 5.21 -12.28 15.14
N ASP A 250 4.56 -11.66 16.11
CA ASP A 250 5.22 -11.06 17.26
C ASP A 250 5.68 -12.11 18.29
N SER A 251 6.24 -11.67 19.43
CA SER A 251 6.69 -12.57 20.49
C SER A 251 5.56 -13.31 21.23
N THR A 252 4.31 -12.90 21.02
CA THR A 252 3.11 -13.55 21.57
C THR A 252 2.49 -14.57 20.62
N GLY A 253 2.93 -14.58 19.35
CA GLY A 253 2.41 -15.42 18.28
C GLY A 253 1.35 -14.73 17.43
N ALA A 254 0.94 -13.51 17.80
CA ALA A 254 -0.04 -12.72 17.05
C ALA A 254 0.61 -12.12 15.80
N GLY A 255 -0.12 -12.07 14.69
CA GLY A 255 0.39 -11.44 13.48
C GLY A 255 -0.38 -11.82 12.23
N TYR A 256 0.34 -11.96 11.12
CA TYR A 256 -0.28 -12.25 9.83
C TYR A 256 0.47 -13.32 9.06
N LYS A 257 -0.29 -14.22 8.45
CA LYS A 257 0.16 -15.09 7.39
C LYS A 257 -0.27 -14.52 6.05
N ILE A 258 0.68 -14.27 5.16
CA ILE A 258 0.44 -13.73 3.82
C ILE A 258 0.69 -14.85 2.81
N GLU A 259 -0.29 -15.11 1.94
CA GLU A 259 -0.27 -16.23 0.99
C GLU A 259 -0.62 -15.78 -0.44
N LEU A 260 0.37 -15.83 -1.32
CA LEU A 260 0.17 -15.70 -2.76
C LEU A 260 -0.12 -17.10 -3.31
N LEU A 261 -1.38 -17.36 -3.62
CA LEU A 261 -1.91 -18.71 -3.79
C LEU A 261 -1.39 -19.43 -5.05
N SER A 262 -1.13 -18.67 -6.12
CA SER A 262 -0.61 -19.20 -7.38
C SER A 262 0.32 -18.18 -8.03
N VAL A 263 1.63 -18.37 -7.90
CA VAL A 263 2.67 -17.49 -8.43
C VAL A 263 3.35 -18.10 -9.65
N LYS A 264 3.69 -17.26 -10.63
CA LYS A 264 4.63 -17.60 -11.70
C LYS A 264 5.85 -16.70 -11.64
N ILE A 265 7.00 -17.28 -11.97
CA ILE A 265 8.25 -16.52 -12.11
C ILE A 265 8.28 -15.89 -13.51
N ASP A 266 8.61 -14.61 -13.55
CA ASP A 266 8.75 -13.81 -14.76
C ASP A 266 10.21 -13.74 -15.20
N SER A 267 11.13 -13.56 -14.23
CA SER A 267 12.56 -13.60 -14.44
C SER A 267 13.28 -14.26 -13.26
N SER A 268 14.40 -14.91 -13.55
CA SER A 268 15.28 -15.49 -12.54
C SER A 268 16.72 -15.36 -12.99
N GLU A 269 17.42 -14.36 -12.45
CA GLU A 269 18.80 -14.06 -12.81
C GLU A 269 19.76 -14.60 -11.77
N ARG A 270 20.84 -15.25 -12.23
CA ARG A 270 21.93 -15.73 -11.39
C ARG A 270 23.16 -14.90 -11.69
N VAL A 271 23.60 -14.12 -10.72
CA VAL A 271 24.71 -13.20 -10.92
C VAL A 271 25.89 -13.64 -10.07
N ALA A 272 27.00 -13.99 -10.73
CA ALA A 272 28.29 -14.12 -10.08
C ALA A 272 28.94 -12.73 -10.02
N GLY A 273 28.53 -11.92 -9.04
CA GLY A 273 28.76 -10.47 -8.98
C GLY A 273 30.21 -10.02 -8.77
N GLY A 274 31.14 -10.94 -8.49
CA GLY A 274 32.57 -10.64 -8.38
C GLY A 274 33.31 -11.56 -7.42
N LYS A 275 34.58 -11.25 -7.16
CA LYS A 275 35.37 -11.96 -6.13
C LYS A 275 34.78 -11.68 -4.74
N ASN A 276 34.75 -12.70 -3.89
CA ASN A 276 34.29 -12.64 -2.49
C ASN A 276 32.80 -12.26 -2.31
N GLN A 277 31.94 -12.69 -3.23
CA GLN A 277 30.48 -12.55 -3.11
C GLN A 277 29.81 -13.92 -3.14
N ASP A 278 28.70 -14.04 -2.41
CA ASP A 278 27.84 -15.21 -2.47
C ASP A 278 27.07 -15.24 -3.79
N LEU A 279 26.75 -16.45 -4.26
CA LEU A 279 25.91 -16.62 -5.45
C LEU A 279 24.44 -16.46 -5.07
N VAL A 280 23.78 -15.49 -5.69
CA VAL A 280 22.38 -15.15 -5.43
C VAL A 280 21.54 -15.33 -6.69
N GLU A 281 20.26 -15.60 -6.50
CA GLU A 281 19.24 -15.65 -7.55
C GLU A 281 18.22 -14.53 -7.31
N ASN A 282 18.14 -13.60 -8.27
CA ASN A 282 17.19 -12.48 -8.28
C ASN A 282 15.94 -12.93 -9.03
N ILE A 283 14.82 -13.01 -8.34
CA ILE A 283 13.57 -13.59 -8.83
C ILE A 283 12.53 -12.47 -8.90
N GLN A 284 11.94 -12.26 -10.07
CA GLN A 284 10.72 -11.46 -10.21
C GLN A 284 9.55 -12.38 -10.49
N PHE A 285 8.42 -12.11 -9.85
CA PHE A 285 7.25 -12.96 -9.94
C PHE A 285 5.94 -12.17 -9.94
N THR A 286 4.91 -12.80 -10.49
CA THR A 286 3.55 -12.29 -10.53
C THR A 286 2.60 -13.34 -9.96
N ALA A 287 1.76 -12.93 -9.01
CA ALA A 287 0.68 -13.76 -8.51
C ALA A 287 -0.51 -13.71 -9.48
N LEU A 288 -1.11 -14.87 -9.69
CA LEU A 288 -2.26 -15.06 -10.57
C LEU A 288 -3.42 -15.63 -9.76
N ARG A 289 -4.63 -15.50 -10.32
CA ARG A 289 -5.80 -16.18 -9.80
C ARG A 289 -5.54 -17.69 -9.75
N ASP A 290 -5.59 -18.25 -8.56
CA ASP A 290 -5.48 -19.67 -8.32
C ASP A 290 -6.74 -20.39 -8.84
N PRO A 291 -6.61 -21.47 -9.63
CA PRO A 291 -7.74 -22.19 -10.18
C PRO A 291 -8.65 -22.84 -9.13
N ALA A 292 -8.11 -23.22 -7.96
CA ALA A 292 -8.86 -23.96 -6.94
C ALA A 292 -9.68 -23.02 -6.03
N SER A 293 -9.04 -21.99 -5.48
CA SER A 293 -9.68 -20.99 -4.60
C SER A 293 -10.38 -19.88 -5.37
N GLY A 294 -9.94 -19.59 -6.59
CA GLY A 294 -10.42 -18.47 -7.37
C GLY A 294 -9.94 -17.09 -6.89
N LYS A 295 -8.92 -17.08 -6.03
CA LYS A 295 -8.32 -15.89 -5.42
C LYS A 295 -6.84 -15.77 -5.78
N THR A 296 -6.28 -14.58 -5.67
CA THR A 296 -4.87 -14.29 -5.97
C THR A 296 -4.05 -14.20 -4.68
N LEU A 297 -4.58 -13.50 -3.68
CA LEU A 297 -3.91 -13.23 -2.41
C LEU A 297 -4.86 -13.53 -1.25
N ARG A 298 -4.31 -14.13 -0.19
CA ARG A 298 -4.98 -14.34 1.09
C ARG A 298 -4.10 -13.81 2.21
N ILE A 299 -4.71 -13.15 3.20
CA ILE A 299 -4.05 -12.77 4.45
C ILE A 299 -4.87 -13.37 5.59
N THR A 300 -4.20 -14.00 6.55
CA THR A 300 -4.83 -14.58 7.74
C THR A 300 -4.24 -13.96 8.98
N LYS A 301 -5.07 -13.47 9.90
CA LYS A 301 -4.63 -13.08 11.23
C LYS A 301 -4.31 -14.34 12.05
N LEU A 302 -3.15 -14.37 12.69
CA LEU A 302 -2.64 -15.46 13.53
C LEU A 302 -2.79 -15.15 15.01
#